data_AF-A0A428BZG4-F1
#
_entry.id   AF-A0A428BZG4-F1
#
_cell.length_a   1.000
_cell.length_b   1.000
_cell.length_c   1.000
_cell.angle_alpha   90.00
_cell.angle_beta   90.00
_cell.angle_gamma   90.00
#
_symmetry.space_group_name_H-M   'P 1'
#
loop_
_entity.id
_entity.type
_entity.pdbx_description
1 polymer ?
#
loop_
_entity_poly.entity_id
_entity_poly.type
_entity_poly.pdbx_seq_one_letter_code
_entity_poly.pdbx_strand_id
1 'polypeptide(L)'
;MPTKTFNDRLTSQDYIDIQKWDKILKDEDKSFENAKRRDRYHNLRSLDENISNEGRQTDRYELIASASLDGEQAYLYKELLETVHNYISTLPTNDQIIMFGKLGDKPISSSALSKIVECSDKTVTNHFKKHQEVLQDILKDYR
;
A
#
# COMPACT_ATOMS: atom_id res chain seq x y z
N MET A 1 29.02 51.23 39.70
CA MET A 1 29.55 49.91 39.27
C MET A 1 29.26 49.77 37.79
N PRO A 2 30.22 49.37 36.94
CA PRO A 2 29.93 49.15 35.52
C PRO A 2 28.96 47.97 35.36
N THR A 3 27.86 48.20 34.65
CA THR A 3 26.86 47.18 34.29
C THR A 3 27.45 46.24 33.26
N LYS A 4 27.84 45.03 33.67
CA LYS A 4 28.21 43.95 32.74
C LYS A 4 26.97 43.49 31.97
N THR A 5 27.07 43.51 30.65
CA THR A 5 26.07 42.99 29.71
C THR A 5 26.21 41.47 29.54
N PHE A 6 25.23 40.84 28.87
CA PHE A 6 25.27 39.42 28.53
C PHE A 6 26.51 39.06 27.69
N ASN A 7 26.86 39.93 26.74
CA ASN A 7 28.00 39.73 25.85
C ASN A 7 29.35 39.76 26.59
N ASP A 8 29.44 40.47 27.72
CA ASP A 8 30.66 40.54 28.55
C ASP A 8 30.93 39.23 29.31
N ARG A 9 30.00 38.27 29.29
CA ARG A 9 30.13 36.94 29.93
C ARG A 9 30.46 35.83 28.92
N LEU A 10 30.38 36.12 27.63
CA LEU A 10 30.63 35.13 26.58
C LEU A 10 32.12 34.93 26.38
N THR A 11 32.54 33.67 26.40
CA THR A 11 33.86 33.22 26.01
C THR A 11 33.95 33.10 24.49
N SER A 12 35.16 33.01 23.95
CA SER A 12 35.36 32.74 22.51
C SER A 12 34.69 31.45 22.04
N GLN A 13 34.56 30.45 22.92
CA GLN A 13 33.85 29.20 22.61
C GLN A 13 32.34 29.43 22.49
N ASP A 14 31.75 30.25 23.36
CA ASP A 14 30.32 30.57 23.29
C ASP A 14 29.95 31.26 21.97
N TYR A 15 30.82 32.12 21.44
CA TYR A 15 30.62 32.74 20.12
C TYR A 15 30.63 31.72 18.98
N ILE A 16 31.53 30.73 19.03
CA ILE A 16 31.59 29.63 18.06
C ILE A 16 30.32 28.80 18.11
N ASP A 17 29.85 28.47 19.32
CA ASP A 17 28.66 27.66 19.53
C ASP A 17 27.40 28.41 19.06
N ILE A 18 27.28 29.71 19.34
CA ILE A 18 26.18 30.54 18.83
C ILE A 18 26.15 30.53 17.30
N GLN A 19 27.29 30.69 16.62
CA GLN A 19 27.36 30.64 15.16
C GLN A 19 26.97 29.26 14.61
N LYS A 20 27.36 28.19 15.31
CA LYS A 20 27.00 26.82 14.93
C LYS A 20 25.49 26.59 15.06
N TRP A 21 24.88 27.02 16.16
CA TRP A 21 23.44 26.92 16.38
C TRP A 21 22.64 27.76 15.40
N ASP A 22 23.07 29.00 15.14
CA ASP A 22 22.45 29.87 14.13
C ASP A 22 22.46 29.22 12.74
N LYS A 23 23.56 28.56 12.36
CA LYS A 23 23.64 27.80 11.11
C LYS A 23 22.68 26.61 11.08
N ILE A 24 22.64 25.80 12.14
CA ILE A 24 21.74 24.64 12.24
C ILE A 24 20.28 25.08 12.10
N LEU A 25 19.87 26.11 12.86
CA LEU A 25 18.50 26.64 12.81
C LEU A 25 18.14 27.13 11.41
N LYS A 26 19.03 27.88 10.74
CA LYS A 26 18.82 28.34 9.36
C LYS A 26 18.70 27.20 8.35
N ASP A 27 19.49 26.13 8.52
CA ASP A 27 19.44 24.99 7.62
C ASP A 27 18.18 24.13 7.86
N GLU A 28 17.70 24.02 9.11
CA GLU A 28 16.39 23.45 9.44
C GLU A 28 15.24 24.25 8.83
N ASP A 29 15.25 25.58 8.96
CA ASP A 29 14.26 26.47 8.35
C ASP A 29 14.20 26.29 6.83
N LYS A 30 15.35 26.22 6.16
CA LYS A 30 15.43 25.94 4.72
C LYS A 30 14.85 24.58 4.36
N SER A 31 15.12 23.55 5.17
CA SER A 31 14.58 22.20 4.96
C SER A 31 13.05 22.23 5.02
N PHE A 32 12.49 22.90 6.02
CA PHE A 32 11.06 23.05 6.19
C PHE A 32 10.40 23.83 5.04
N GLU A 33 10.97 24.96 4.62
CA GLU A 33 10.45 25.73 3.49
C GLU A 33 10.55 24.97 2.15
N ASN A 34 11.60 24.17 1.97
CA ASN A 34 11.72 23.28 0.82
C ASN A 34 10.65 22.18 0.84
N ALA A 35 10.33 21.62 2.00
CA ALA A 35 9.23 20.66 2.16
C ALA A 35 7.89 21.29 1.76
N LYS A 36 7.56 22.47 2.32
CA LYS A 36 6.35 23.22 1.92
C LYS A 36 6.29 23.51 0.42
N ARG A 37 7.43 23.84 -0.20
CA ARG A 37 7.49 24.09 -1.64
C ARG A 37 7.19 22.82 -2.45
N ARG A 38 7.68 21.65 -2.01
CA ARG A 38 7.34 20.35 -2.62
C ARG A 38 5.86 20.01 -2.44
N ASP A 39 5.32 20.24 -1.26
CA ASP A 39 3.89 20.01 -0.98
C ASP A 39 3.02 20.86 -1.91
N ARG A 40 3.34 22.15 -2.07
CA ARG A 40 2.69 23.04 -3.05
C ARG A 40 2.84 22.55 -4.49
N TYR A 41 4.03 22.10 -4.89
CA TYR A 41 4.26 21.58 -6.25
C TYR A 41 3.40 20.35 -6.57
N HIS A 42 3.17 19.49 -5.58
CA HIS A 42 2.32 18.30 -5.73
C HIS A 42 0.85 18.53 -5.32
N ASN A 43 0.45 19.77 -5.02
CA ASN A 43 -0.88 20.11 -4.49
C ASN A 43 -1.30 19.25 -3.28
N LEU A 44 -0.34 18.86 -2.43
CA LEU A 44 -0.62 18.14 -1.20
C LEU A 44 -1.35 19.08 -0.24
N ARG A 45 -2.41 18.57 0.37
CA ARG A 45 -3.24 19.29 1.35
C ARG A 45 -3.20 18.56 2.69
N SER A 46 -3.42 19.30 3.77
CA SER A 46 -3.52 18.70 5.08
C SER A 46 -4.75 17.80 5.16
N LEU A 47 -4.60 16.65 5.81
CA LEU A 47 -5.71 15.76 6.15
C LEU A 47 -6.58 16.36 7.26
N ASP A 48 -5.99 17.20 8.11
CA ASP A 48 -6.65 17.93 9.19
C ASP A 48 -7.25 19.27 8.72
N GLU A 49 -7.28 19.52 7.40
CA GLU A 49 -7.92 20.71 6.86
C GLU A 49 -9.43 20.60 7.07
N ASN A 50 -10.02 21.53 7.83
CA ASN A 50 -11.48 21.63 7.96
C ASN A 50 -12.08 22.11 6.63
N ILE A 51 -12.87 21.25 6.00
CA ILE A 51 -13.47 21.46 4.68
C ILE A 51 -14.98 21.79 4.75
N SER A 52 -15.53 21.88 5.95
CA SER A 52 -16.93 22.22 6.16
C SER A 52 -17.20 23.71 5.93
N ASN A 53 -18.30 24.00 5.24
CA ASN A 53 -18.79 25.36 5.02
C ASN A 53 -19.83 25.81 6.05
N GLU A 54 -20.31 24.90 6.92
CA GLU A 54 -21.51 25.11 7.76
C GLU A 54 -21.23 25.01 9.27
N GLY A 55 -20.02 25.40 9.71
CA GLY A 55 -19.69 25.50 11.14
C GLY A 55 -19.49 24.17 11.88
N ARG A 56 -19.85 23.04 11.28
CA ARG A 56 -19.39 21.71 11.71
C ARG A 56 -17.89 21.60 11.45
N GLN A 57 -17.12 21.01 12.36
CA GLN A 57 -15.73 20.62 12.06
C GLN A 57 -15.77 19.29 11.30
N THR A 58 -15.25 19.29 10.08
CA THR A 58 -15.11 18.07 9.26
C THR A 58 -13.77 18.12 8.58
N ASP A 59 -12.87 17.25 9.04
CA ASP A 59 -11.51 17.20 8.54
C ASP A 59 -11.48 16.45 7.20
N ARG A 60 -10.60 16.85 6.29
CA ARG A 60 -10.46 16.25 4.94
C ARG A 60 -10.31 14.73 5.00
N TYR A 61 -9.65 14.20 6.04
CA TYR A 61 -9.49 12.76 6.27
C TYR A 61 -10.82 12.01 6.32
N GLU A 62 -11.86 12.59 6.90
CA GLU A 62 -13.16 11.92 7.08
C GLU A 62 -13.87 11.59 5.77
N LEU A 63 -13.53 12.28 4.67
CA LEU A 63 -14.08 12.03 3.34
C LEU A 63 -13.25 11.05 2.51
N ILE A 64 -12.06 10.69 2.98
CA ILE A 64 -11.20 9.74 2.26
C ILE A 64 -11.62 8.34 2.68
N ALA A 65 -12.31 7.64 1.78
CA ALA A 65 -12.66 6.25 1.99
C ALA A 65 -11.39 5.40 2.21
N SER A 66 -11.45 4.48 3.17
CA SER A 66 -10.40 3.49 3.33
C SER A 66 -10.26 2.65 2.08
N ALA A 67 -9.03 2.24 1.75
CA ALA A 67 -8.78 1.24 0.72
C ALA A 67 -9.12 -0.20 1.19
N SER A 68 -9.49 -0.37 2.45
CA SER A 68 -9.95 -1.66 3.01
C SER A 68 -11.33 -2.02 2.48
N LEU A 69 -11.55 -3.32 2.29
CA LEU A 69 -12.88 -3.86 2.00
C LEU A 69 -13.83 -3.52 3.15
N ASP A 70 -15.05 -3.09 2.82
CA ASP A 70 -16.13 -3.04 3.78
C ASP A 70 -16.59 -4.47 4.17
N GLY A 71 -17.53 -4.56 5.13
CA GLY A 71 -17.99 -5.85 5.63
C GLY A 71 -18.69 -6.71 4.58
N GLU A 72 -19.43 -6.11 3.66
CA GLU A 72 -20.15 -6.81 2.59
C GLU A 72 -19.16 -7.29 1.53
N GLN A 73 -18.24 -6.43 1.12
CA GLN A 73 -17.16 -6.76 0.19
C GLN A 73 -16.26 -7.88 0.74
N ALA A 74 -15.91 -7.83 2.03
CA ALA A 74 -15.13 -8.88 2.67
C ALA A 74 -15.88 -10.22 2.71
N TYR A 75 -17.21 -10.19 2.93
CA TYR A 75 -18.04 -11.38 2.91
C TYR A 75 -18.12 -11.99 1.51
N LEU A 76 -18.43 -11.18 0.49
CA LEU A 76 -18.47 -11.63 -0.91
C LEU A 76 -17.12 -12.18 -1.37
N TYR A 77 -16.02 -11.53 -1.01
CA TYR A 77 -14.68 -12.02 -1.32
C TYR A 77 -14.38 -13.38 -0.66
N LYS A 78 -14.82 -13.58 0.58
CA LYS A 78 -14.67 -14.86 1.27
C LYS A 78 -15.51 -15.96 0.60
N GLU A 79 -16.75 -15.66 0.24
CA GLU A 79 -17.65 -16.60 -0.45
C GLU A 79 -17.08 -17.00 -1.82
N LEU A 80 -16.53 -16.04 -2.56
CA LEU A 80 -15.81 -16.27 -3.80
C LEU A 80 -14.63 -17.23 -3.61
N LEU A 81 -13.77 -16.97 -2.63
CA LEU A 81 -12.62 -17.82 -2.32
C LEU A 81 -13.03 -19.24 -1.91
N GLU A 82 -14.06 -19.37 -1.08
CA GLU A 82 -14.60 -20.65 -0.65
C GLU A 82 -15.17 -21.44 -1.85
N THR A 83 -15.90 -20.76 -2.73
CA THR A 83 -16.44 -21.36 -3.97
C THR A 83 -15.33 -21.90 -4.87
N VAL A 84 -14.28 -21.11 -5.09
CA VAL A 84 -13.09 -21.54 -5.87
C VAL A 84 -12.40 -22.72 -5.20
N HIS A 85 -12.14 -22.64 -3.90
CA HIS A 85 -11.49 -23.70 -3.14
C HIS A 85 -12.28 -25.01 -3.19
N ASN A 86 -13.59 -24.93 -2.95
CA ASN A 86 -14.48 -26.08 -2.97
C ASN A 86 -14.47 -26.74 -4.34
N TYR A 87 -14.59 -25.97 -5.43
CA TYR A 87 -14.48 -26.54 -6.77
C TYR A 87 -13.13 -27.23 -7.00
N ILE A 88 -12.02 -26.57 -6.71
CA ILE A 88 -10.68 -27.15 -6.90
C ILE A 88 -10.52 -28.44 -6.08
N SER A 89 -11.04 -28.49 -4.85
CA SER A 89 -10.94 -29.67 -3.98
C SER A 89 -11.62 -30.93 -4.54
N THR A 90 -12.57 -30.77 -5.48
CA THR A 90 -13.23 -31.89 -6.15
C THR A 90 -12.43 -32.47 -7.32
N LEU A 91 -11.37 -31.78 -7.75
CA LEU A 91 -10.58 -32.18 -8.91
C LEU A 91 -9.57 -33.29 -8.54
N PRO A 92 -9.08 -34.07 -9.53
CA PRO A 92 -7.94 -34.97 -9.32
C PRO A 92 -6.69 -34.23 -8.85
N THR A 93 -5.82 -34.89 -8.09
CA THR A 93 -4.63 -34.28 -7.46
C THR A 93 -3.78 -33.44 -8.43
N ASN A 94 -3.54 -33.93 -9.63
CA ASN A 94 -2.75 -33.20 -10.62
C ASN A 94 -3.44 -31.90 -11.07
N ASP A 95 -4.76 -31.93 -11.25
CA ASP A 95 -5.54 -30.75 -11.62
C ASP A 95 -5.61 -29.75 -10.47
N GLN A 96 -5.66 -30.21 -9.21
CA GLN A 96 -5.53 -29.34 -8.04
C GLN A 96 -4.21 -28.58 -8.05
N ILE A 97 -3.09 -29.29 -8.23
CA ILE A 97 -1.74 -28.71 -8.28
C ILE A 97 -1.65 -27.67 -9.41
N ILE A 98 -2.18 -27.99 -10.59
CA ILE A 98 -2.21 -27.07 -11.74
C ILE A 98 -3.02 -25.81 -11.40
N MET A 99 -4.23 -25.98 -10.85
CA MET A 99 -5.14 -24.86 -10.54
C MET A 99 -4.55 -23.93 -9.47
N PHE A 100 -4.08 -24.47 -8.34
CA PHE A 100 -3.43 -23.67 -7.29
C PHE A 100 -2.16 -22.99 -7.80
N GLY A 101 -1.34 -23.69 -8.59
CA GLY A 101 -0.13 -23.12 -9.17
C GLY A 101 -0.41 -21.98 -10.14
N LYS A 102 -1.55 -21.97 -10.83
CA LYS A 102 -1.91 -20.93 -11.81
C LYS A 102 -2.70 -19.75 -11.23
N LEU A 103 -3.47 -19.95 -10.18
CA LEU A 103 -4.38 -18.93 -9.62
C LEU A 103 -3.75 -18.03 -8.55
N GLY A 104 -2.58 -18.39 -8.00
CA GLY A 104 -1.92 -17.56 -6.98
C GLY A 104 -1.36 -16.24 -7.53
N ASP A 105 -1.06 -15.29 -6.64
CA ASP A 105 -0.50 -13.96 -6.97
C ASP A 105 0.74 -13.99 -7.87
N LYS A 106 1.50 -15.09 -7.79
CA LYS A 106 2.64 -15.38 -8.66
C LYS A 106 2.39 -16.69 -9.39
N PRO A 107 1.70 -16.67 -10.54
CA PRO A 107 1.38 -17.87 -11.30
C PRO A 107 2.64 -18.62 -11.73
N ILE A 108 2.64 -19.93 -11.50
CA ILE A 108 3.72 -20.83 -11.92
C ILE A 108 3.61 -21.09 -13.43
N SER A 109 4.76 -21.11 -14.12
CA SER A 109 4.80 -21.38 -15.55
C SER A 109 4.35 -22.81 -15.86
N SER A 110 3.77 -23.02 -17.04
CA SER A 110 3.30 -24.36 -17.43
C SER A 110 4.45 -25.38 -17.50
N SER A 111 5.67 -24.92 -17.83
CA SER A 111 6.88 -25.75 -17.88
C SER A 111 7.39 -26.17 -16.49
N ALA A 112 7.19 -25.34 -15.47
CA ALA A 112 7.53 -25.73 -14.10
C ALA A 112 6.48 -26.71 -13.54
N LEU A 113 5.20 -26.45 -13.81
CA LEU A 113 4.12 -27.35 -13.39
C LEU A 113 4.19 -28.71 -14.10
N SER A 114 4.53 -28.74 -15.38
CA SER A 114 4.61 -29.99 -16.17
C SER A 114 5.61 -30.98 -15.59
N LYS A 115 6.72 -30.49 -15.02
CA LYS A 115 7.70 -31.30 -14.28
C LYS A 115 7.16 -31.84 -12.96
N ILE A 116 6.25 -31.13 -12.29
CA ILE A 116 5.68 -31.53 -11.00
C ILE A 116 4.60 -32.60 -11.18
N VAL A 117 3.70 -32.40 -12.15
CA VAL A 117 2.60 -33.34 -12.44
C VAL A 117 2.96 -34.39 -13.50
N GLU A 118 4.24 -34.46 -13.88
CA GLU A 118 4.82 -35.43 -14.82
C GLU A 118 4.03 -35.54 -16.15
N CYS A 119 3.69 -34.40 -16.74
CA CYS A 119 2.99 -34.35 -18.02
C CYS A 119 3.59 -33.30 -18.96
N SER A 120 2.97 -33.06 -20.12
CA SER A 120 3.45 -32.03 -21.05
C SER A 120 2.94 -30.63 -20.69
N ASP A 121 3.69 -29.59 -21.01
CA ASP A 121 3.29 -28.18 -20.86
C ASP A 121 1.94 -27.89 -21.55
N LYS A 122 1.69 -28.55 -22.70
CA LYS A 122 0.44 -28.46 -23.44
C LYS A 122 -0.71 -29.08 -22.65
N THR A 123 -0.47 -30.23 -22.02
CA THR A 123 -1.44 -30.89 -21.14
C THR A 123 -1.79 -29.99 -19.96
N VAL A 124 -0.79 -29.45 -19.25
CA VAL A 124 -1.01 -28.49 -18.14
C VAL A 124 -1.89 -27.32 -18.58
N THR A 125 -1.58 -26.73 -19.74
CA THR A 125 -2.29 -25.56 -20.26
C THR A 125 -3.75 -25.90 -20.62
N ASN A 126 -3.99 -27.07 -21.21
CA ASN A 126 -5.34 -27.51 -21.55
C ASN A 126 -6.17 -27.82 -20.31
N HIS A 127 -5.59 -28.51 -19.33
CA HIS A 127 -6.26 -28.80 -18.06
C HIS A 127 -6.64 -27.52 -17.32
N PHE A 128 -5.72 -26.56 -17.23
CA PHE A 128 -6.02 -25.26 -16.63
C PHE A 128 -7.17 -24.54 -17.34
N LYS A 129 -7.11 -24.42 -18.68
CA LYS A 129 -8.18 -23.75 -19.45
C LYS A 129 -9.55 -24.40 -19.25
N LYS A 130 -9.62 -25.72 -19.29
CA LYS A 130 -10.86 -26.48 -19.05
C LYS A 130 -11.48 -26.10 -17.71
N HIS A 131 -10.70 -26.08 -16.64
CA HIS A 131 -11.21 -25.76 -15.30
C HIS A 131 -11.45 -24.27 -15.09
N GLN A 132 -10.69 -23.41 -15.76
CA GLN A 132 -10.90 -21.96 -15.80
C GLN A 132 -12.26 -21.62 -16.41
N GLU A 133 -12.66 -22.27 -17.50
CA GLU A 133 -13.97 -22.06 -18.15
C GLU A 133 -15.12 -22.42 -17.21
N VAL A 134 -15.00 -23.54 -16.48
CA VAL A 134 -15.99 -23.94 -15.47
C VAL A 134 -16.06 -22.94 -14.32
N LEU A 135 -14.92 -22.49 -13.79
CA LEU A 135 -14.91 -21.45 -12.75
C LEU A 135 -15.52 -20.14 -13.24
N GLN A 136 -15.31 -19.74 -14.49
CA GLN A 136 -15.92 -18.54 -15.06
C GLN A 136 -17.44 -18.62 -15.10
N ASP A 137 -18.01 -19.81 -15.35
CA ASP A 137 -19.45 -20.03 -15.32
C ASP A 137 -20.00 -20.06 -13.89
N ILE A 138 -19.33 -20.76 -12.96
CA ILE A 138 -19.71 -20.79 -11.53
C ILE A 138 -19.72 -19.38 -10.92
N LEU A 139 -18.75 -18.56 -11.31
CA LEU A 139 -18.51 -17.24 -10.71
C LEU A 139 -19.13 -16.08 -11.49
N LYS A 140 -20.01 -16.35 -12.46
CA LYS A 140 -20.60 -15.31 -13.30
C LYS A 140 -21.37 -14.26 -12.51
N ASP A 141 -21.94 -14.64 -11.36
CA ASP A 141 -22.77 -13.79 -10.52
C ASP A 141 -21.95 -12.88 -9.59
N TYR A 142 -20.62 -13.09 -9.52
CA TYR A 142 -19.67 -12.24 -8.77
C TYR A 142 -19.07 -11.11 -9.63
N ARG A 143 -19.56 -10.92 -10.87
CA ARG A 143 -19.05 -9.92 -11.83
C ARG A 143 -19.77 -8.58 -11.76
#